data_AF-A0A445JYU3-F1
#
_entry.id   AF-A0A445JYU3-F1
#
_cell.length_a   1.000
_cell.length_b   1.000
_cell.length_c   1.000
_cell.angle_alpha   90.00
_cell.angle_beta   90.00
_cell.angle_gamma   90.00
#
_symmetry.space_group_name_H-M   'P 1'
#
loop_
_entity.id
_entity.type
_entity.pdbx_description
1 polymer ?
#
loop_
_entity_poly.entity_id
_entity_poly.type
_entity_poly.pdbx_seq_one_letter_code
_entity_poly.pdbx_strand_id
1 'polypeptide(L)'
;MASSTSHPSFWSLLNLSASIPISSSVCMFPPSKKPSKATKRRHAWEVACNGNPRNRRDILIGLGGLYGATTSLTSNNTGSAFGASLSPPDPTNCVQPDPEKDPFCPPPPFKDYELPPHDDKTLPLRIRPAAHLVTDDYIAKYEEAVRRMQALPPDDPRSFMQQANVHRAYCDGRGYTQKGFADYKLDVHGSWIFFPWHRWYLYFYEKILGKMIGDPTFALPFWNWDNPAGMRIPPIFTDKSSPLYDEHRNSDHVNAFIDLDYKRDDSPVKPPQIILWPPVEKKNNSIVDNLIVNNLIKVYTAVASKTNSSPDYFLGPAFEAGSAPQQHFGSLESLHNTVHSWTGERENNHHDMGLLATAAKDPIFFAHHSNVDRMWNIWKTELLDGRRFDHKSDDWLESSFFFYDENKNYVRVKVKDCLDSKKMGYDYQRVDLPWLLAGELIKPKKEIILLRSKPEASTFKTLQLPLPLESIERTNVKRPKPRSRNENEEEEEGVEEVLVIDVEYDSTDGVRFDVIINDQGDNEIGPQDSEFAGSFVTLPHSPHVNHNNITRASFKLPLTYKLKDLGVTKDDDSISVTLAPIYGDKPVTIKDVRIKRVYPEVDDE
;
A
#
# COMPACT_ATOMS: atom_id res chain seq x y z
N MET A 1 -40.30 48.25 -44.96
CA MET A 1 -41.22 47.11 -44.78
C MET A 1 -41.60 47.06 -43.31
N ALA A 2 -42.88 47.05 -42.96
CA ALA A 2 -43.34 47.08 -41.56
C ALA A 2 -44.72 46.42 -41.38
N SER A 3 -44.81 45.51 -40.41
CA SER A 3 -45.99 45.04 -39.63
C SER A 3 -45.48 43.89 -38.74
N SER A 4 -45.42 44.03 -37.42
CA SER A 4 -46.44 43.59 -36.42
C SER A 4 -46.71 42.07 -36.49
N THR A 5 -46.73 41.24 -35.44
CA THR A 5 -46.97 41.34 -33.97
C THR A 5 -46.20 40.21 -33.24
N SER A 6 -46.10 40.07 -31.90
CA SER A 6 -46.30 40.90 -30.70
C SER A 6 -45.64 40.22 -29.47
N HIS A 7 -45.49 40.91 -28.34
CA HIS A 7 -45.22 40.30 -27.02
C HIS A 7 -46.46 39.55 -26.47
N PRO A 8 -46.30 38.78 -25.37
CA PRO A 8 -46.60 39.39 -24.08
C PRO A 8 -45.40 39.41 -23.12
N SER A 9 -45.50 40.31 -22.16
CA SER A 9 -44.52 40.60 -21.13
C SER A 9 -45.23 40.80 -19.80
N PHE A 10 -44.45 40.73 -18.72
CA PHE A 10 -44.65 41.36 -17.40
C PHE A 10 -45.27 40.61 -16.20
N TRP A 11 -44.40 40.47 -15.17
CA TRP A 11 -44.61 40.70 -13.73
C TRP A 11 -45.49 39.68 -12.94
N SER A 12 -45.22 39.36 -11.67
CA SER A 12 -44.18 39.85 -10.73
C SER A 12 -44.05 38.94 -9.49
N LEU A 13 -42.90 39.04 -8.79
CA LEU A 13 -42.72 38.87 -7.34
C LEU A 13 -43.43 37.71 -6.61
N LEU A 14 -42.62 36.82 -6.03
CA LEU A 14 -42.83 36.38 -4.64
C LEU A 14 -41.52 35.82 -4.04
N ASN A 15 -40.90 36.62 -3.16
CA ASN A 15 -40.00 36.08 -2.15
C ASN A 15 -40.83 35.23 -1.20
N LEU A 16 -40.59 33.92 -1.17
CA LEU A 16 -41.13 33.04 -0.14
C LEU A 16 -39.96 32.36 0.59
N SER A 17 -39.51 33.04 1.64
CA SER A 17 -38.76 32.43 2.73
C SER A 17 -39.64 31.36 3.41
N ALA A 18 -39.53 30.12 2.95
CA ALA A 18 -40.22 28.97 3.53
C ALA A 18 -39.26 28.18 4.42
N SER A 19 -39.12 28.61 5.68
CA SER A 19 -38.51 27.80 6.73
C SER A 19 -39.36 26.54 6.95
N ILE A 20 -38.81 25.36 6.63
CA ILE A 20 -39.40 24.06 6.96
C ILE A 20 -38.39 23.32 7.86
N PRO A 21 -38.84 22.72 8.98
CA PRO A 21 -37.98 22.59 10.16
C PRO A 21 -37.04 21.39 10.10
N ILE A 22 -35.88 21.55 10.75
CA ILE A 22 -35.00 20.45 11.13
C ILE A 22 -35.75 19.60 12.16
N SER A 23 -36.30 18.46 11.74
CA SER A 23 -36.75 17.42 12.65
C SER A 23 -35.52 16.71 13.22
N SER A 24 -35.08 17.13 14.41
CA SER A 24 -34.04 16.45 15.17
C SER A 24 -34.56 15.11 15.69
N SER A 25 -34.52 14.08 14.85
CA SER A 25 -34.76 12.69 15.25
C SER A 25 -33.60 12.19 16.11
N VAL A 26 -33.67 12.48 17.41
CA VAL A 26 -32.77 11.92 18.41
C VAL A 26 -33.04 10.41 18.50
N CYS A 27 -32.20 9.61 17.86
CA CYS A 27 -32.15 8.17 18.11
C CYS A 27 -31.68 7.93 19.54
N MET A 28 -32.63 7.68 20.45
CA MET A 28 -32.32 7.30 21.82
C MET A 28 -31.64 5.94 21.86
N PHE A 29 -30.44 5.88 22.43
CA PHE A 29 -29.81 4.62 22.79
C PHE A 29 -30.62 3.92 23.91
N PRO A 30 -30.80 2.59 23.87
CA PRO A 30 -31.42 1.87 24.97
C PRO A 30 -30.54 1.94 26.23
N PRO A 31 -31.12 2.09 27.43
CA PRO A 31 -30.35 2.29 28.66
C PRO A 31 -29.54 1.05 29.05
N SER A 32 -28.29 1.26 29.44
CA SER A 32 -27.40 0.15 29.82
C SER A 32 -27.89 -0.58 31.08
N LYS A 33 -27.82 -1.91 31.06
CA LYS A 33 -28.08 -2.73 32.24
C LYS A 33 -26.87 -2.64 33.17
N LYS A 34 -27.09 -2.13 34.39
CA LYS A 34 -26.09 -2.10 35.47
C LYS A 34 -25.61 -3.53 35.80
N PRO A 35 -24.29 -3.78 35.89
CA PRO A 35 -23.78 -4.95 36.61
C PRO A 35 -24.01 -4.80 38.11
N SER A 36 -24.37 -5.89 38.77
CA SER A 36 -24.59 -5.95 40.22
C SER A 36 -23.28 -5.98 41.01
N LYS A 37 -23.29 -5.45 42.24
CA LYS A 37 -22.19 -5.60 43.19
C LYS A 37 -22.10 -7.03 43.70
N ALA A 38 -20.95 -7.69 43.56
CA ALA A 38 -20.61 -8.91 44.28
C ALA A 38 -19.14 -8.91 44.75
N THR A 39 -18.95 -8.62 46.04
CA THR A 39 -17.88 -9.08 46.94
C THR A 39 -16.49 -9.45 46.39
N LYS A 40 -15.49 -8.62 46.73
CA LYS A 40 -14.08 -9.03 46.79
C LYS A 40 -13.91 -10.23 47.74
N ARG A 41 -13.38 -11.36 47.25
CA ARG A 41 -12.68 -12.34 48.09
C ARG A 41 -11.17 -12.19 47.88
N ARG A 42 -10.47 -11.74 48.92
CA ARG A 42 -9.02 -11.96 49.03
C ARG A 42 -8.82 -13.42 49.42
N HIS A 43 -8.23 -14.23 48.55
CA HIS A 43 -7.57 -15.46 48.98
C HIS A 43 -6.08 -15.17 49.10
N ALA A 44 -5.60 -15.08 50.34
CA ALA A 44 -4.18 -15.18 50.62
C ALA A 44 -3.78 -16.66 50.41
N TRP A 45 -2.69 -16.87 49.70
CA TRP A 45 -1.99 -18.15 49.67
C TRP A 45 -0.55 -17.87 50.10
N GLU A 46 -0.23 -18.33 51.32
CA GLU A 46 1.15 -18.42 51.78
C GLU A 46 1.87 -19.48 50.93
N VAL A 47 2.96 -19.10 50.28
CA VAL A 47 3.88 -20.07 49.66
C VAL A 47 5.07 -20.23 50.60
N ALA A 48 5.12 -21.36 51.29
CA ALA A 48 6.22 -21.69 52.19
C ALA A 48 7.51 -21.96 51.41
N CYS A 49 8.60 -21.31 51.80
CA CYS A 49 9.93 -21.63 51.28
C CYS A 49 10.45 -22.94 51.89
N ASN A 50 10.90 -23.89 51.05
CA ASN A 50 11.78 -24.97 51.52
C ASN A 50 12.65 -25.58 50.40
N GLY A 51 13.97 -25.31 50.44
CA GLY A 51 15.02 -26.27 50.09
C GLY A 51 15.32 -26.68 48.62
N ASN A 52 16.05 -25.84 47.87
CA ASN A 52 17.39 -26.08 47.24
C ASN A 52 17.81 -27.48 46.67
N PRO A 53 18.89 -27.59 45.84
CA PRO A 53 19.39 -26.71 44.75
C PRO A 53 19.92 -27.47 43.48
N ARG A 54 20.14 -26.72 42.38
CA ARG A 54 21.23 -26.80 41.35
C ARG A 54 20.77 -25.99 40.12
N ASN A 55 21.56 -25.16 39.42
CA ASN A 55 23.02 -25.11 39.30
C ASN A 55 23.55 -23.71 38.89
N ARG A 56 24.57 -23.22 39.60
CA ARG A 56 25.68 -22.30 39.19
C ARG A 56 25.53 -21.42 37.91
N ARG A 57 25.49 -20.09 38.09
CA ARG A 57 26.64 -19.16 37.88
C ARG A 57 26.24 -17.67 38.05
N ASP A 58 26.65 -17.07 39.16
CA ASP A 58 26.98 -15.64 39.20
C ASP A 58 28.38 -15.44 38.60
N ILE A 59 28.62 -14.36 37.84
CA ILE A 59 29.81 -13.48 37.92
C ILE A 59 29.44 -12.05 37.48
N LEU A 60 29.33 -11.16 38.48
CA LEU A 60 29.67 -9.73 38.51
C LEU A 60 29.14 -8.75 37.43
N ILE A 61 28.13 -7.99 37.86
CA ILE A 61 27.98 -6.56 37.55
C ILE A 61 29.17 -5.77 38.13
N GLY A 62 29.65 -4.75 37.42
CA GLY A 62 30.61 -3.78 37.96
C GLY A 62 30.68 -2.49 37.16
N LEU A 63 29.98 -1.45 37.63
CA LEU A 63 30.28 0.00 37.56
C LEU A 63 30.97 0.54 36.27
N GLY A 64 30.46 1.55 35.57
CA GLY A 64 29.45 2.57 35.86
C GLY A 64 29.47 3.60 34.71
N GLY A 65 28.44 4.44 34.60
CA GLY A 65 28.19 5.15 33.34
C GLY A 65 29.17 6.26 32.96
N LEU A 66 29.24 6.55 31.65
CA LEU A 66 29.49 7.89 31.13
C LEU A 66 28.81 8.07 29.76
N TYR A 67 28.27 9.26 29.51
CA TYR A 67 27.81 9.66 28.18
C TYR A 67 29.01 9.81 27.23
N GLY A 68 28.90 9.35 25.98
CA GLY A 68 29.91 9.63 24.96
C GLY A 68 29.77 8.77 23.71
N ALA A 69 29.54 9.39 22.55
CA ALA A 69 29.47 8.70 21.27
C ALA A 69 30.87 8.41 20.71
N THR A 70 31.20 7.14 20.48
CA THR A 70 32.29 6.72 19.58
C THR A 70 32.01 5.35 18.95
N THR A 71 31.34 5.31 17.78
CA THR A 71 31.35 4.13 16.90
C THR A 71 32.58 4.17 16.00
N SER A 72 33.74 3.78 16.54
CA SER A 72 34.96 3.58 15.76
C SER A 72 34.92 2.20 15.10
N LEU A 73 34.64 2.16 13.79
CA LEU A 73 34.57 0.94 13.00
C LEU A 73 35.97 0.42 12.65
N THR A 74 36.46 -0.60 13.37
CA THR A 74 37.57 -1.45 12.90
C THR A 74 37.42 -2.91 13.36
N SER A 75 36.81 -3.76 12.54
CA SER A 75 37.35 -5.07 12.14
C SER A 75 36.29 -5.90 11.42
N ASN A 76 36.67 -6.54 10.31
CA ASN A 76 35.87 -7.60 9.70
C ASN A 76 35.61 -8.70 10.73
N ASN A 77 34.34 -8.94 11.07
CA ASN A 77 33.95 -10.21 11.67
C ASN A 77 32.50 -10.55 11.28
N THR A 78 32.33 -11.71 10.65
CA THR A 78 31.02 -12.27 10.33
C THR A 78 30.37 -12.77 11.63
N GLY A 79 29.60 -11.91 12.27
CA GLY A 79 28.80 -12.22 13.45
C GLY A 79 27.35 -11.79 13.22
N SER A 80 26.39 -12.59 13.68
CA SER A 80 24.96 -12.37 13.49
C SER A 80 24.54 -10.96 13.93
N ALA A 81 24.13 -10.14 12.97
CA ALA A 81 23.32 -8.97 13.25
C ALA A 81 21.92 -9.46 13.63
N PHE A 82 21.53 -9.21 14.89
CA PHE A 82 20.13 -9.20 15.29
C PHE A 82 19.64 -7.75 15.12
N GLY A 83 18.48 -7.56 14.47
CA GLY A 83 17.68 -6.33 14.51
C GLY A 83 18.47 -5.03 14.37
N ALA A 84 18.73 -4.61 13.12
CA ALA A 84 19.43 -3.36 12.86
C ALA A 84 18.62 -2.44 11.93
N SER A 85 18.26 -1.27 12.45
CA SER A 85 17.48 -0.24 11.78
C SER A 85 18.13 0.18 10.47
N LEU A 86 17.32 0.40 9.43
CA LEU A 86 17.84 0.78 8.12
C LEU A 86 18.43 2.19 8.16
N SER A 87 19.76 2.25 8.27
CA SER A 87 20.52 3.49 8.13
C SER A 87 20.29 4.10 6.74
N PRO A 88 20.29 5.44 6.64
CA PRO A 88 20.04 6.09 5.36
C PRO A 88 21.21 5.76 4.43
N PRO A 89 20.96 5.68 3.11
CA PRO A 89 21.99 5.29 2.14
C PRO A 89 23.18 6.24 2.24
N ASP A 90 24.39 5.71 2.10
CA ASP A 90 25.59 6.55 2.19
C ASP A 90 25.68 7.46 0.95
N PRO A 91 25.53 8.79 1.08
CA PRO A 91 25.47 9.68 -0.08
C PRO A 91 26.75 9.68 -0.91
N THR A 92 27.90 9.28 -0.33
CA THR A 92 29.16 9.16 -1.09
C THR A 92 29.30 7.85 -1.87
N ASN A 93 28.46 6.85 -1.61
CA ASN A 93 28.49 5.53 -2.28
C ASN A 93 27.33 5.35 -3.27
N CYS A 94 26.65 6.45 -3.59
CA CYS A 94 25.61 6.52 -4.61
C CYS A 94 26.18 6.14 -5.99
N VAL A 95 25.67 5.06 -6.58
CA VAL A 95 26.25 4.44 -7.78
C VAL A 95 25.67 5.11 -9.03
N GLN A 96 26.48 5.94 -9.69
CA GLN A 96 26.06 6.61 -10.93
C GLN A 96 26.15 5.65 -12.14
N PRO A 97 25.08 5.50 -12.93
CA PRO A 97 25.13 4.72 -14.18
C PRO A 97 25.93 5.42 -15.30
N ASP A 98 25.93 6.76 -15.31
CA ASP A 98 26.66 7.61 -16.27
C ASP A 98 26.99 8.98 -15.60
N PRO A 99 28.24 9.20 -15.15
CA PRO A 99 28.62 10.42 -14.42
C PRO A 99 28.55 11.71 -15.23
N GLU A 100 28.53 11.66 -16.58
CA GLU A 100 28.54 12.85 -17.43
C GLU A 100 27.14 13.39 -17.76
N LYS A 101 26.07 12.66 -17.40
CA LYS A 101 24.68 13.00 -17.78
C LYS A 101 23.69 13.16 -16.63
N ASP A 102 24.02 12.69 -15.43
CA ASP A 102 23.06 12.56 -14.33
C ASP A 102 23.74 12.89 -12.98
N PRO A 103 23.78 14.18 -12.54
CA PRO A 103 24.48 14.62 -11.33
C PRO A 103 23.69 14.26 -10.07
N PHE A 104 23.56 12.95 -9.85
CA PHE A 104 22.49 12.35 -9.07
C PHE A 104 22.71 12.32 -7.55
N CYS A 105 23.96 12.45 -7.14
CA CYS A 105 24.45 12.03 -5.83
C CYS A 105 24.95 13.25 -5.03
N PRO A 106 24.12 13.86 -4.17
CA PRO A 106 24.52 15.06 -3.44
C PRO A 106 25.52 14.72 -2.31
N PRO A 107 26.72 15.32 -2.29
CA PRO A 107 27.68 15.08 -1.23
C PRO A 107 27.24 15.73 0.10
N PRO A 108 27.75 15.24 1.25
CA PRO A 108 27.56 15.89 2.55
C PRO A 108 28.12 17.33 2.56
N PRO A 109 27.65 18.22 3.46
CA PRO A 109 26.89 17.91 4.69
C PRO A 109 25.37 17.89 4.52
N PHE A 110 24.72 17.01 5.28
CA PHE A 110 23.27 17.02 5.51
C PHE A 110 22.94 17.61 6.88
N LYS A 111 21.66 17.90 7.13
CA LYS A 111 21.09 18.26 8.44
C LYS A 111 20.01 17.26 8.84
N ASP A 112 19.75 17.07 10.13
CA ASP A 112 18.51 16.42 10.55
C ASP A 112 17.32 17.35 10.27
N TYR A 113 16.23 16.78 9.76
CA TYR A 113 15.00 17.53 9.53
C TYR A 113 14.19 17.62 10.82
N GLU A 114 13.83 18.84 11.21
CA GLU A 114 12.86 19.07 12.26
C GLU A 114 11.53 19.44 11.61
N LEU A 115 10.45 18.76 11.99
CA LEU A 115 9.11 19.17 11.58
C LEU A 115 8.82 20.58 12.12
N PRO A 116 8.16 21.46 11.34
CA PRO A 116 7.67 22.73 11.85
C PRO A 116 6.77 22.52 13.07
N PRO A 117 6.77 23.44 14.06
CA PRO A 117 5.95 23.28 15.27
C PRO A 117 4.47 23.11 14.92
N HIS A 118 3.86 22.01 15.36
CA HIS A 118 2.46 21.68 15.05
C HIS A 118 1.45 22.71 15.61
N ASP A 119 1.84 23.47 16.62
CA ASP A 119 1.05 24.55 17.22
C ASP A 119 1.32 25.93 16.60
N ASP A 120 2.20 26.04 15.60
CA ASP A 120 2.42 27.27 14.84
C ASP A 120 1.22 27.59 13.95
N LYS A 121 0.31 28.39 14.50
CA LYS A 121 -0.89 28.89 13.83
C LYS A 121 -0.62 29.80 12.62
N THR A 122 0.64 30.15 12.33
CA THR A 122 1.01 30.85 11.10
C THR A 122 1.16 29.90 9.91
N LEU A 123 1.34 28.60 10.16
CA LEU A 123 1.41 27.58 9.13
C LEU A 123 0.03 26.98 8.84
N PRO A 124 -0.48 27.08 7.60
CA PRO A 124 -1.78 26.52 7.25
C PRO A 124 -1.71 24.99 7.14
N LEU A 125 -2.71 24.29 7.69
CA LEU A 125 -2.91 22.87 7.43
C LEU A 125 -3.28 22.67 5.96
N ARG A 126 -2.40 22.04 5.19
CA ARG A 126 -2.61 21.76 3.76
C ARG A 126 -3.63 20.64 3.59
N ILE A 127 -4.71 20.90 2.85
CA ILE A 127 -5.75 19.89 2.60
C ILE A 127 -5.63 19.39 1.17
N ARG A 128 -5.12 18.17 1.00
CA ARG A 128 -4.99 17.50 -0.30
C ARG A 128 -6.38 17.22 -0.89
N PRO A 129 -6.76 17.81 -2.04
CA PRO A 129 -8.10 17.63 -2.60
C PRO A 129 -8.21 16.37 -3.46
N ALA A 130 -9.42 15.86 -3.64
CA ALA A 130 -9.66 14.79 -4.60
C ALA A 130 -9.53 15.34 -6.03
N ALA A 131 -8.65 14.74 -6.84
CA ALA A 131 -8.24 15.28 -8.16
C ALA A 131 -9.37 15.51 -9.18
N HIS A 132 -10.53 14.90 -8.97
CA HIS A 132 -11.73 15.01 -9.83
C HIS A 132 -12.74 16.06 -9.34
N LEU A 133 -12.47 16.72 -8.19
CA LEU A 133 -13.33 17.75 -7.56
C LEU A 133 -12.63 19.12 -7.44
N VAL A 134 -11.45 19.28 -8.04
CA VAL A 134 -10.67 20.52 -8.00
C VAL A 134 -11.31 21.61 -8.87
N THR A 135 -11.10 22.87 -8.51
CA THR A 135 -11.58 24.03 -9.27
C THR A 135 -10.58 24.48 -10.34
N ASP A 136 -11.02 25.26 -11.32
CA ASP A 136 -10.15 25.86 -12.35
C ASP A 136 -9.01 26.69 -11.74
N ASP A 137 -9.27 27.44 -10.65
CA ASP A 137 -8.24 28.17 -9.91
C ASP A 137 -7.18 27.24 -9.30
N TYR A 138 -7.58 26.04 -8.84
CA TYR A 138 -6.65 25.04 -8.33
C TYR A 138 -5.82 24.43 -9.46
N ILE A 139 -6.46 24.10 -10.60
CA ILE A 139 -5.80 23.61 -11.81
C ILE A 139 -4.71 24.61 -12.22
N ALA A 140 -5.08 25.87 -12.42
CA ALA A 140 -4.17 26.93 -12.87
C ALA A 140 -2.96 27.11 -11.94
N LYS A 141 -3.14 27.05 -10.61
CA LYS A 141 -2.01 27.17 -9.67
C LYS A 141 -1.11 25.93 -9.64
N TYR A 142 -1.67 24.73 -9.79
CA TYR A 142 -0.85 23.50 -9.84
C TYR A 142 -0.04 23.44 -11.14
N GLU A 143 -0.67 23.79 -12.27
CA GLU A 143 0.04 23.92 -13.54
C GLU A 143 1.18 24.94 -13.47
N GLU A 144 0.95 26.12 -12.88
CA GLU A 144 2.00 27.13 -12.73
C GLU A 144 3.14 26.65 -11.82
N ALA A 145 2.83 25.89 -10.76
CA ALA A 145 3.86 25.30 -9.90
C ALA A 145 4.72 24.27 -10.65
N VAL A 146 4.11 23.36 -11.42
CA VAL A 146 4.84 22.36 -12.21
C VAL A 146 5.59 23.00 -13.37
N ARG A 147 5.00 23.97 -14.09
CA ARG A 147 5.65 24.75 -15.15
C ARG A 147 6.92 25.44 -14.66
N ARG A 148 6.87 26.04 -13.46
CA ARG A 148 8.06 26.65 -12.82
C ARG A 148 9.09 25.59 -12.38
N MET A 149 8.64 24.45 -11.86
CA MET A 149 9.50 23.33 -11.47
C MET A 149 10.22 22.69 -12.67
N GLN A 150 9.55 22.60 -13.82
CA GLN A 150 10.11 22.14 -15.11
C GLN A 150 11.07 23.18 -15.71
N ALA A 151 10.86 24.48 -15.46
CA ALA A 151 11.74 25.55 -15.92
C ALA A 151 13.01 25.77 -15.06
N LEU A 152 13.19 25.01 -13.98
CA LEU A 152 14.42 25.04 -13.19
C LEU A 152 15.61 24.41 -13.96
N PRO A 153 16.85 24.85 -13.71
CA PRO A 153 18.05 24.18 -14.21
C PRO A 153 18.07 22.68 -13.84
N PRO A 154 18.59 21.78 -14.71
CA PRO A 154 18.65 20.34 -14.42
C PRO A 154 19.41 19.98 -13.14
N ASP A 155 20.39 20.80 -12.75
CA ASP A 155 21.20 20.67 -11.52
C ASP A 155 20.53 21.29 -10.28
N ASP A 156 19.37 21.94 -10.40
CA ASP A 156 18.58 22.33 -9.24
C ASP A 156 17.94 21.07 -8.63
N PRO A 157 18.19 20.75 -7.33
CA PRO A 157 17.64 19.53 -6.71
C PRO A 157 16.11 19.49 -6.66
N ARG A 158 15.46 20.62 -6.93
CA ARG A 158 14.01 20.83 -6.95
C ARG A 158 13.42 20.79 -8.36
N SER A 159 14.24 20.64 -9.40
CA SER A 159 13.76 20.54 -10.78
C SER A 159 12.88 19.30 -10.96
N PHE A 160 11.91 19.36 -11.86
CA PHE A 160 10.94 18.27 -12.03
C PHE A 160 11.62 16.92 -12.33
N MET A 161 12.63 16.93 -13.21
CA MET A 161 13.38 15.72 -13.53
C MET A 161 14.26 15.25 -12.38
N GLN A 162 14.83 16.15 -11.57
CA GLN A 162 15.58 15.72 -10.40
C GLN A 162 14.66 15.15 -9.31
N GLN A 163 13.42 15.60 -9.20
CA GLN A 163 12.40 14.96 -8.36
C GLN A 163 12.04 13.56 -8.89
N ALA A 164 11.78 13.38 -10.19
CA ALA A 164 11.54 12.07 -10.79
C ALA A 164 12.73 11.10 -10.57
N ASN A 165 13.95 11.62 -10.70
CA ASN A 165 15.18 10.91 -10.42
C ASN A 165 15.27 10.42 -8.96
N VAL A 166 14.77 11.17 -7.95
CA VAL A 166 14.77 10.69 -6.55
C VAL A 166 14.05 9.35 -6.41
N HIS A 167 12.91 9.13 -7.07
CA HIS A 167 12.25 7.81 -7.08
C HIS A 167 13.17 6.72 -7.66
N ARG A 168 13.74 6.98 -8.84
CA ARG A 168 14.71 6.11 -9.54
C ARG A 168 15.98 5.80 -8.71
N ALA A 169 16.28 6.57 -7.67
CA ALA A 169 17.42 6.37 -6.77
C ALA A 169 17.17 5.26 -5.77
N TYR A 170 15.96 5.28 -5.21
CA TYR A 170 15.52 4.45 -4.11
C TYR A 170 14.76 3.20 -4.57
N CYS A 171 14.35 3.14 -5.85
CA CYS A 171 13.79 1.94 -6.48
C CYS A 171 14.85 1.10 -7.23
N ASP A 172 14.46 -0.09 -7.68
CA ASP A 172 15.23 -1.02 -8.53
C ASP A 172 16.58 -1.48 -7.93
N GLY A 173 16.91 -1.16 -6.68
CA GLY A 173 18.22 -1.45 -6.09
C GLY A 173 19.41 -0.73 -6.78
N ARG A 174 19.16 0.40 -7.47
CA ARG A 174 20.12 1.02 -8.38
C ARG A 174 20.97 2.14 -7.77
N GLY A 175 20.32 3.14 -7.18
CA GLY A 175 21.01 4.35 -6.75
C GLY A 175 21.93 4.13 -5.56
N TYR A 176 21.52 3.27 -4.61
CA TYR A 176 22.18 3.17 -3.32
C TYR A 176 22.46 1.73 -2.85
N THR A 177 23.55 1.60 -2.09
CA THR A 177 23.85 0.44 -1.24
C THR A 177 23.50 0.75 0.21
N GLN A 178 23.25 -0.28 1.01
CA GLN A 178 23.00 -0.15 2.42
C GLN A 178 24.29 0.24 3.15
N LYS A 179 24.20 1.24 4.05
CA LYS A 179 25.37 1.76 4.76
C LYS A 179 26.00 0.67 5.65
N GLY A 180 27.28 0.39 5.44
CA GLY A 180 28.01 -0.70 6.11
C GLY A 180 27.89 -2.07 5.43
N PHE A 181 27.06 -2.19 4.40
CA PHE A 181 26.72 -3.44 3.71
C PHE A 181 26.78 -3.25 2.19
N ALA A 182 27.99 -3.04 1.66
CA ALA A 182 28.21 -2.61 0.27
C ALA A 182 27.64 -3.58 -0.80
N ASP A 183 27.56 -4.88 -0.49
CA ASP A 183 26.99 -5.91 -1.37
C ASP A 183 25.45 -5.88 -1.41
N TYR A 184 24.81 -5.21 -0.45
CA TYR A 184 23.36 -5.16 -0.30
C TYR A 184 22.80 -3.84 -0.85
N LYS A 185 21.83 -3.97 -1.77
CA LYS A 185 21.14 -2.82 -2.37
C LYS A 185 20.04 -2.30 -1.46
N LEU A 186 19.75 -1.01 -1.60
CA LEU A 186 18.56 -0.39 -1.03
C LEU A 186 17.45 -0.37 -2.09
N ASP A 187 16.30 -0.95 -1.78
CA ASP A 187 15.04 -0.75 -2.49
C ASP A 187 13.99 -0.36 -1.43
N VAL A 188 13.14 0.62 -1.74
CA VAL A 188 12.06 1.07 -0.85
C VAL A 188 10.75 0.33 -1.08
N HIS A 189 10.68 -0.49 -2.13
CA HIS A 189 9.53 -1.34 -2.46
C HIS A 189 9.62 -2.70 -1.76
N GLY A 190 8.50 -3.43 -1.74
CA GLY A 190 8.39 -4.78 -1.21
C GLY A 190 8.58 -4.89 0.31
N SER A 191 8.51 -3.78 1.05
CA SER A 191 8.91 -3.74 2.46
C SER A 191 8.20 -2.65 3.25
N TRP A 192 8.25 -2.78 4.58
CA TRP A 192 7.63 -1.86 5.54
C TRP A 192 8.01 -0.37 5.39
N ILE A 193 9.06 -0.04 4.63
CA ILE A 193 9.50 1.34 4.38
C ILE A 193 8.82 2.00 3.17
N PHE A 194 8.06 1.24 2.36
CA PHE A 194 7.32 1.73 1.20
C PHE A 194 6.46 2.96 1.55
N PHE A 195 5.60 2.84 2.56
CA PHE A 195 4.72 3.93 3.01
C PHE A 195 5.46 5.15 3.55
N PRO A 196 6.34 5.05 4.57
CA PRO A 196 7.00 6.22 5.11
C PRO A 196 7.98 6.91 4.15
N TRP A 197 8.63 6.16 3.23
CA TRP A 197 9.46 6.77 2.20
C TRP A 197 8.63 7.60 1.22
N HIS A 198 7.55 7.02 0.66
CA HIS A 198 6.68 7.74 -0.27
C HIS A 198 5.99 8.94 0.39
N ARG A 199 5.61 8.82 1.67
CA ARG A 199 5.08 9.94 2.46
C ARG A 199 6.07 11.10 2.55
N TRP A 200 7.35 10.84 2.85
CA TRP A 200 8.38 11.88 2.90
C TRP A 200 8.68 12.48 1.52
N TYR A 201 8.69 11.64 0.48
CA TYR A 201 8.88 12.11 -0.90
C TYR A 201 7.77 13.09 -1.32
N LEU A 202 6.50 12.72 -1.12
CA LEU A 202 5.35 13.60 -1.35
C LEU A 202 5.39 14.88 -0.51
N TYR A 203 5.81 14.78 0.76
CA TYR A 203 5.90 15.92 1.67
C TYR A 203 6.83 17.02 1.14
N PHE A 204 8.04 16.65 0.70
CA PHE A 204 8.98 17.62 0.12
C PHE A 204 8.55 18.09 -1.26
N TYR A 205 8.06 17.20 -2.13
CA TYR A 205 7.55 17.56 -3.46
C TYR A 205 6.43 18.62 -3.38
N GLU A 206 5.47 18.43 -2.46
CA GLU A 206 4.39 19.39 -2.17
C GLU A 206 4.92 20.75 -1.69
N LYS A 207 5.91 20.77 -0.79
CA LYS A 207 6.54 22.01 -0.29
C LYS A 207 7.33 22.71 -1.39
N ILE A 208 8.00 21.97 -2.26
CA ILE A 208 8.73 22.53 -3.41
C ILE A 208 7.75 23.20 -4.38
N LEU A 209 6.63 22.57 -4.71
CA LEU A 209 5.59 23.16 -5.57
C LEU A 209 5.01 24.44 -4.95
N GLY A 210 4.64 24.42 -3.66
CA GLY A 210 4.18 25.61 -2.94
C GLY A 210 5.22 26.74 -2.97
N LYS A 211 6.51 26.42 -2.83
CA LYS A 211 7.63 27.36 -2.94
C LYS A 211 7.76 27.97 -4.34
N MET A 212 7.48 27.23 -5.41
CA MET A 212 7.56 27.75 -6.78
C MET A 212 6.56 28.89 -7.05
N ILE A 213 5.36 28.81 -6.46
CA ILE A 213 4.30 29.81 -6.64
C ILE A 213 4.14 30.79 -5.47
N GLY A 214 4.84 30.57 -4.36
CA GLY A 214 4.70 31.38 -3.14
C GLY A 214 3.42 31.10 -2.35
N ASP A 215 2.83 29.93 -2.53
CA ASP A 215 1.61 29.48 -1.84
C ASP A 215 1.93 28.45 -0.75
N PRO A 216 2.00 28.84 0.54
CA PRO A 216 2.21 27.90 1.63
C PRO A 216 0.99 27.00 1.90
N THR A 217 -0.17 27.29 1.31
CA THR A 217 -1.39 26.46 1.38
C THR A 217 -1.46 25.40 0.28
N PHE A 218 -0.50 25.38 -0.66
CA PHE A 218 -0.49 24.41 -1.74
C PHE A 218 -0.47 22.97 -1.20
N ALA A 219 -1.38 22.14 -1.69
CA ALA A 219 -1.55 20.75 -1.32
C ALA A 219 -1.70 19.91 -2.59
N LEU A 220 -1.01 18.77 -2.67
CA LEU A 220 -1.09 17.85 -3.79
C LEU A 220 -2.50 17.26 -3.91
N PRO A 221 -3.01 17.01 -5.13
CA PRO A 221 -4.27 16.31 -5.27
C PRO A 221 -4.05 14.82 -4.97
N PHE A 222 -5.12 14.08 -4.65
CA PHE A 222 -5.10 12.61 -4.64
C PHE A 222 -6.01 12.06 -5.74
N TRP A 223 -5.51 11.07 -6.50
CA TRP A 223 -6.31 10.34 -7.47
C TRP A 223 -7.22 9.37 -6.71
N ASN A 224 -8.48 9.77 -6.53
CA ASN A 224 -9.49 9.07 -5.72
C ASN A 224 -10.05 7.80 -6.42
N TRP A 225 -9.17 6.90 -6.86
CA TRP A 225 -9.53 5.66 -7.57
C TRP A 225 -10.31 4.66 -6.69
N ASP A 226 -10.37 4.87 -5.38
CA ASP A 226 -11.21 4.11 -4.45
C ASP A 226 -12.70 4.53 -4.47
N ASN A 227 -13.06 5.61 -5.17
CA ASN A 227 -14.43 6.11 -5.27
C ASN A 227 -14.88 6.16 -6.75
N PRO A 228 -16.11 5.72 -7.10
CA PRO A 228 -16.58 5.69 -8.49
C PRO A 228 -16.44 7.00 -9.27
N ALA A 229 -16.57 8.15 -8.60
CA ALA A 229 -16.40 9.47 -9.23
C ALA A 229 -14.93 9.77 -9.63
N GLY A 230 -13.96 9.15 -8.94
CA GLY A 230 -12.52 9.28 -9.18
C GLY A 230 -11.87 8.08 -9.87
N MET A 231 -12.63 7.03 -10.23
CA MET A 231 -12.15 5.82 -10.95
C MET A 231 -11.74 6.06 -12.42
N ARG A 232 -11.36 7.28 -12.82
CA ARG A 232 -10.83 7.59 -14.16
C ARG A 232 -9.56 8.41 -14.00
N ILE A 233 -8.71 8.47 -15.03
CA ILE A 233 -7.62 9.48 -15.05
C ILE A 233 -8.26 10.86 -14.81
N PRO A 234 -7.87 11.61 -13.75
CA PRO A 234 -8.53 12.87 -13.44
C PRO A 234 -8.34 13.89 -14.57
N PRO A 235 -9.38 14.63 -14.99
CA PRO A 235 -9.31 15.48 -16.20
C PRO A 235 -8.14 16.48 -16.24
N ILE A 236 -7.71 16.98 -15.07
CA ILE A 236 -6.53 17.83 -14.87
C ILE A 236 -5.24 17.27 -15.50
N PHE A 237 -5.10 15.95 -15.62
CA PHE A 237 -3.93 15.30 -16.24
C PHE A 237 -4.11 15.02 -17.74
N THR A 238 -5.31 15.23 -18.31
CA THR A 238 -5.66 14.79 -19.68
C THR A 238 -5.54 15.87 -20.77
N ASP A 239 -5.39 17.14 -20.39
CA ASP A 239 -5.21 18.25 -21.35
C ASP A 239 -3.78 18.28 -21.88
N LYS A 240 -3.61 17.99 -23.17
CA LYS A 240 -2.29 17.97 -23.86
C LYS A 240 -1.53 19.30 -23.85
N SER A 241 -2.16 20.42 -23.50
CA SER A 241 -1.52 21.72 -23.34
C SER A 241 -1.04 22.00 -21.91
N SER A 242 -1.45 21.16 -20.95
CA SER A 242 -1.10 21.28 -19.54
C SER A 242 0.31 20.74 -19.26
N PRO A 243 1.11 21.38 -18.38
CA PRO A 243 2.36 20.80 -17.87
C PRO A 243 2.14 19.56 -16.98
N LEU A 244 0.88 19.19 -16.69
CA LEU A 244 0.47 18.00 -15.96
C LEU A 244 0.17 16.80 -16.88
N TYR A 245 0.18 17.01 -18.20
CA TYR A 245 0.03 15.94 -19.17
C TYR A 245 1.34 15.17 -19.38
N ASP A 246 1.17 13.89 -19.68
CA ASP A 246 2.21 12.98 -20.13
C ASP A 246 1.67 12.21 -21.33
N GLU A 247 2.50 12.06 -22.36
CA GLU A 247 2.19 11.27 -23.56
C GLU A 247 2.44 9.77 -23.36
N HIS A 248 3.31 9.39 -22.42
CA HIS A 248 3.65 8.01 -22.06
C HIS A 248 2.63 7.38 -21.10
N ARG A 249 1.36 7.49 -21.47
CA ARG A 249 0.23 6.82 -20.80
C ARG A 249 -0.48 5.90 -21.78
N ASN A 250 -1.10 4.84 -21.26
CA ASN A 250 -1.91 3.96 -22.08
C ASN A 250 -3.09 4.73 -22.72
N SER A 251 -3.02 4.94 -24.04
CA SER A 251 -3.93 5.81 -24.80
C SER A 251 -5.38 5.30 -24.78
N ASP A 252 -5.57 3.99 -24.71
CA ASP A 252 -6.85 3.32 -24.54
C ASP A 252 -7.53 3.61 -23.20
N HIS A 253 -6.72 3.94 -22.18
CA HIS A 253 -7.14 4.08 -20.79
C HIS A 253 -7.43 5.52 -20.36
N VAL A 254 -6.91 6.53 -21.08
CA VAL A 254 -7.08 7.96 -20.77
C VAL A 254 -8.56 8.37 -20.54
N ASN A 255 -9.48 7.71 -21.25
CA ASN A 255 -10.92 7.96 -21.17
C ASN A 255 -11.72 6.76 -20.62
N ALA A 256 -11.07 5.81 -19.95
CA ALA A 256 -11.69 4.61 -19.40
C ALA A 256 -11.82 4.68 -17.87
N PHE A 257 -12.65 3.79 -17.32
CA PHE A 257 -12.55 3.45 -15.89
C PHE A 257 -11.28 2.66 -15.61
N ILE A 258 -10.63 2.96 -14.49
CA ILE A 258 -9.54 2.14 -13.97
C ILE A 258 -10.03 0.73 -13.67
N ASP A 259 -9.19 -0.25 -13.98
CA ASP A 259 -9.39 -1.61 -13.54
C ASP A 259 -8.35 -1.96 -12.47
N LEU A 260 -8.82 -2.12 -11.23
CA LEU A 260 -7.98 -2.56 -10.12
C LEU A 260 -7.77 -4.08 -10.11
N ASP A 261 -8.39 -4.80 -11.04
CA ASP A 261 -8.17 -6.21 -11.35
C ASP A 261 -7.61 -6.44 -12.76
N TYR A 262 -7.02 -5.40 -13.37
CA TYR A 262 -6.47 -5.38 -14.73
C TYR A 262 -5.61 -6.60 -15.12
N LYS A 263 -5.94 -7.24 -16.26
CA LYS A 263 -5.32 -8.47 -16.76
C LYS A 263 -4.38 -8.27 -17.96
N ARG A 264 -4.17 -7.02 -18.42
CA ARG A 264 -3.40 -6.61 -19.62
C ARG A 264 -3.97 -7.03 -20.99
N ASP A 265 -5.01 -7.86 -21.05
CA ASP A 265 -5.73 -8.24 -22.28
C ASP A 265 -7.11 -7.57 -22.42
N ASP A 266 -7.64 -6.96 -21.35
CA ASP A 266 -8.97 -6.36 -21.29
C ASP A 266 -9.20 -5.24 -22.32
N SER A 267 -10.41 -5.22 -22.90
CA SER A 267 -10.94 -4.07 -23.65
C SER A 267 -11.40 -2.98 -22.68
N PRO A 268 -10.89 -1.73 -22.78
CA PRO A 268 -11.13 -0.70 -21.78
C PRO A 268 -12.61 -0.32 -21.64
N VAL A 269 -13.13 -0.35 -20.42
CA VAL A 269 -14.52 0.02 -20.12
C VAL A 269 -14.67 1.54 -20.10
N LYS A 270 -15.30 2.09 -21.15
CA LYS A 270 -15.58 3.52 -21.27
C LYS A 270 -16.79 3.92 -20.40
N PRO A 271 -16.75 5.08 -19.72
CA PRO A 271 -17.79 5.48 -18.78
C PRO A 271 -19.10 5.89 -19.47
N PRO A 272 -20.27 5.63 -18.86
CA PRO A 272 -21.51 6.29 -19.24
C PRO A 272 -21.44 7.78 -18.88
N GLN A 273 -22.24 8.63 -19.53
CA GLN A 273 -22.21 10.08 -19.28
C GLN A 273 -22.68 10.50 -17.87
N ILE A 274 -23.39 9.62 -17.15
CA ILE A 274 -23.84 9.85 -15.77
C ILE A 274 -23.52 8.59 -14.95
N ILE A 275 -22.88 8.77 -13.80
CA ILE A 275 -22.63 7.72 -12.81
C ILE A 275 -23.49 8.04 -11.59
N LEU A 276 -24.45 7.17 -11.26
CA LEU A 276 -25.26 7.28 -10.04
C LEU A 276 -24.84 6.18 -9.07
N TRP A 277 -24.41 6.58 -7.87
CA TRP A 277 -24.14 5.66 -6.75
C TRP A 277 -25.07 5.99 -5.58
N PRO A 278 -25.69 4.99 -4.91
CA PRO A 278 -25.69 3.57 -5.26
C PRO A 278 -26.43 3.29 -6.58
N PRO A 279 -26.15 2.16 -7.26
CA PRO A 279 -26.80 1.81 -8.52
C PRO A 279 -28.33 1.71 -8.34
N VAL A 280 -29.07 2.46 -9.17
CA VAL A 280 -30.53 2.53 -9.12
C VAL A 280 -31.13 1.28 -9.78
N GLU A 281 -31.66 0.39 -8.95
CA GLU A 281 -32.23 -0.94 -9.26
C GLU A 281 -31.28 -1.98 -9.89
N LYS A 282 -31.27 -3.19 -9.28
CA LYS A 282 -30.49 -4.38 -9.66
C LYS A 282 -30.86 -5.02 -11.02
N LYS A 283 -31.41 -4.28 -11.99
CA LYS A 283 -32.03 -4.86 -13.20
C LYS A 283 -31.12 -5.02 -14.41
N ASN A 284 -30.02 -4.29 -14.50
CA ASN A 284 -29.02 -4.45 -15.56
C ASN A 284 -27.64 -4.65 -14.92
N ASN A 285 -27.13 -5.89 -14.93
CA ASN A 285 -25.73 -6.17 -14.59
C ASN A 285 -24.83 -5.66 -15.74
N SER A 286 -24.59 -4.35 -15.81
CA SER A 286 -23.72 -3.81 -16.87
C SER A 286 -22.25 -4.16 -16.60
N ILE A 287 -21.42 -4.12 -17.65
CA ILE A 287 -19.97 -4.33 -17.50
C ILE A 287 -19.33 -3.26 -16.60
N VAL A 288 -19.92 -2.05 -16.58
CA VAL A 288 -19.51 -0.92 -15.74
C VAL A 288 -19.81 -1.19 -14.26
N ASP A 289 -21.00 -1.69 -13.94
CA ASP A 289 -21.39 -1.98 -12.56
C ASP A 289 -20.50 -3.08 -11.97
N ASN A 290 -20.19 -4.11 -12.75
CA ASN A 290 -19.26 -5.17 -12.35
C ASN A 290 -17.85 -4.65 -12.11
N LEU A 291 -17.32 -3.79 -12.99
CA LEU A 291 -16.00 -3.17 -12.81
C LEU A 291 -15.93 -2.30 -11.56
N ILE A 292 -16.95 -1.45 -11.32
CA ILE A 292 -17.02 -0.62 -10.12
C ILE A 292 -17.06 -1.50 -8.85
N VAL A 293 -17.89 -2.56 -8.85
CA VAL A 293 -17.95 -3.50 -7.72
C VAL A 293 -16.61 -4.22 -7.51
N ASN A 294 -15.94 -4.68 -8.58
CA ASN A 294 -14.60 -5.27 -8.50
C ASN A 294 -13.60 -4.30 -7.86
N ASN A 295 -13.54 -3.05 -8.34
CA ASN A 295 -12.65 -2.04 -7.80
C ASN A 295 -12.89 -1.80 -6.30
N LEU A 296 -14.15 -1.60 -5.90
CA LEU A 296 -14.51 -1.41 -4.48
C LEU A 296 -14.12 -2.62 -3.62
N ILE A 297 -14.27 -3.85 -4.13
CA ILE A 297 -13.86 -5.07 -3.43
C ILE A 297 -12.34 -5.21 -3.37
N LYS A 298 -11.59 -4.84 -4.41
CA LYS A 298 -10.10 -4.83 -4.39
C LYS A 298 -9.59 -3.84 -3.34
N VAL A 299 -10.16 -2.62 -3.26
CA VAL A 299 -9.81 -1.65 -2.19
C VAL A 299 -10.17 -2.18 -0.80
N TYR A 300 -11.39 -2.69 -0.62
CA TYR A 300 -11.81 -3.31 0.64
C TYR A 300 -10.87 -4.44 1.06
N THR A 301 -10.49 -5.31 0.12
CA THR A 301 -9.61 -6.45 0.38
C THR A 301 -8.23 -5.98 0.82
N ALA A 302 -7.64 -5.00 0.12
CA ALA A 302 -6.34 -4.44 0.46
C ALA A 302 -6.32 -3.71 1.80
N VAL A 303 -7.37 -2.95 2.15
CA VAL A 303 -7.34 -1.99 3.28
C VAL A 303 -8.22 -2.41 4.47
N ALA A 304 -9.50 -2.75 4.25
CA ALA A 304 -10.48 -3.01 5.33
C ALA A 304 -10.65 -4.48 5.73
N SER A 305 -10.22 -5.44 4.90
CA SER A 305 -10.39 -6.86 5.21
C SER A 305 -9.77 -7.25 6.56
N LYS A 306 -10.32 -8.28 7.20
CA LYS A 306 -9.78 -8.77 8.47
C LYS A 306 -8.41 -9.44 8.30
N THR A 307 -8.20 -10.00 7.12
CA THR A 307 -6.96 -10.59 6.61
C THR A 307 -5.78 -9.61 6.60
N ASN A 308 -6.01 -8.36 6.19
CA ASN A 308 -4.96 -7.34 6.07
C ASN A 308 -5.02 -6.28 7.20
N SER A 309 -5.30 -6.71 8.44
CA SER A 309 -5.31 -5.82 9.60
C SER A 309 -3.97 -5.71 10.34
N SER A 310 -3.05 -6.68 10.18
CA SER A 310 -1.70 -6.59 10.76
C SER A 310 -0.82 -5.62 9.94
N PRO A 311 0.07 -4.82 10.57
CA PRO A 311 1.05 -4.03 9.84
C PRO A 311 1.91 -4.86 8.87
N ASP A 312 2.33 -6.09 9.23
CA ASP A 312 3.17 -6.94 8.33
C ASP A 312 2.55 -7.22 6.95
N TYR A 313 1.21 -7.27 6.89
CA TYR A 313 0.48 -7.57 5.66
C TYR A 313 -0.03 -6.31 4.95
N PHE A 314 -0.24 -5.21 5.67
CA PHE A 314 -0.65 -3.95 5.07
C PHE A 314 0.53 -3.08 4.63
N LEU A 315 1.48 -2.85 5.53
CA LEU A 315 2.69 -2.04 5.31
C LEU A 315 3.78 -2.81 4.57
N GLY A 316 3.81 -4.14 4.70
CA GLY A 316 4.83 -5.02 4.14
C GLY A 316 5.77 -5.59 5.21
N PRO A 317 6.70 -6.48 4.82
CA PRO A 317 7.59 -7.19 5.73
C PRO A 317 8.67 -6.30 6.33
N ALA A 318 9.21 -6.77 7.45
CA ALA A 318 10.46 -6.31 8.01
C ALA A 318 11.60 -6.32 6.97
N PHE A 319 12.33 -5.21 6.90
CA PHE A 319 13.52 -5.01 6.09
C PHE A 319 14.60 -4.33 6.93
N GLU A 320 15.57 -5.13 7.35
CA GLU A 320 16.66 -4.78 8.26
C GLU A 320 17.97 -4.54 7.49
N ALA A 321 18.90 -3.78 8.07
CA ALA A 321 20.21 -3.54 7.48
C ALA A 321 21.03 -4.84 7.36
N GLY A 322 21.65 -5.06 6.20
CA GLY A 322 22.38 -6.28 5.88
C GLY A 322 21.51 -7.42 5.34
N SER A 323 20.21 -7.16 5.11
CA SER A 323 19.32 -8.09 4.41
C SER A 323 19.19 -7.73 2.92
N ALA A 324 18.98 -8.73 2.06
CA ALA A 324 18.59 -8.47 0.68
C ALA A 324 17.16 -7.92 0.64
N PRO A 325 16.81 -6.99 -0.29
CA PRO A 325 15.43 -6.54 -0.46
C PRO A 325 14.47 -7.73 -0.57
N GLN A 326 13.62 -7.91 0.44
CA GLN A 326 12.59 -8.94 0.39
C GLN A 326 11.53 -8.44 -0.58
N GLN A 327 11.38 -9.09 -1.74
CA GLN A 327 10.37 -8.71 -2.73
C GLN A 327 9.01 -9.30 -2.32
N HIS A 328 8.46 -8.85 -1.18
CA HIS A 328 7.17 -9.28 -0.68
C HIS A 328 6.30 -8.05 -0.37
N PHE A 329 5.46 -7.71 -1.33
CA PHE A 329 4.63 -6.50 -1.29
C PHE A 329 3.57 -6.56 -0.19
N GLY A 330 3.31 -5.41 0.44
CA GLY A 330 2.11 -5.22 1.26
C GLY A 330 0.82 -5.34 0.41
N SER A 331 -0.32 -5.55 1.07
CA SER A 331 -1.61 -5.75 0.41
C SER A 331 -2.01 -4.58 -0.48
N LEU A 332 -1.71 -3.35 -0.03
CA LEU A 332 -1.98 -2.12 -0.78
C LEU A 332 -0.88 -1.79 -1.78
N GLU A 333 0.38 -2.13 -1.53
CA GLU A 333 1.46 -2.00 -2.51
C GLU A 333 1.20 -2.90 -3.74
N SER A 334 0.71 -4.13 -3.50
CA SER A 334 0.26 -5.04 -4.56
C SER A 334 -0.87 -4.44 -5.42
N LEU A 335 -1.80 -3.72 -4.81
CA LEU A 335 -2.89 -3.02 -5.51
C LEU A 335 -2.39 -1.78 -6.28
N HIS A 336 -1.43 -1.06 -5.71
CA HIS A 336 -0.73 0.06 -6.33
C HIS A 336 -0.02 -0.37 -7.63
N ASN A 337 0.62 -1.54 -7.64
CA ASN A 337 1.27 -2.10 -8.83
C ASN A 337 0.29 -2.30 -10.00
N THR A 338 -0.98 -2.58 -9.72
CA THR A 338 -2.03 -2.64 -10.75
C THR A 338 -2.33 -1.26 -11.34
N VAL A 339 -2.39 -0.20 -10.52
CA VAL A 339 -2.65 1.17 -11.02
C VAL A 339 -1.52 1.68 -11.91
N HIS A 340 -0.27 1.42 -11.51
CA HIS A 340 0.92 1.68 -12.30
C HIS A 340 0.88 0.92 -13.65
N SER A 341 0.62 -0.41 -13.61
CA SER A 341 0.50 -1.25 -14.81
C SER A 341 -0.65 -0.82 -15.74
N TRP A 342 -1.75 -0.33 -15.18
CA TRP A 342 -2.89 0.18 -15.94
C TRP A 342 -2.58 1.54 -16.59
N THR A 343 -1.79 2.41 -15.95
CA THR A 343 -1.56 3.77 -16.46
C THR A 343 -0.45 3.83 -17.53
N GLY A 344 0.61 3.00 -17.43
CA GLY A 344 1.77 3.05 -18.35
C GLY A 344 1.50 2.61 -19.79
N GLU A 345 2.19 3.25 -20.75
CA GLU A 345 2.17 3.00 -22.19
C GLU A 345 2.64 1.57 -22.55
N ARG A 346 1.71 0.73 -23.04
CA ARG A 346 2.01 -0.67 -23.42
C ARG A 346 3.09 -0.78 -24.50
N GLU A 347 3.10 0.11 -25.49
CA GLU A 347 3.96 -0.01 -26.68
C GLU A 347 5.43 0.40 -26.43
N ASN A 348 5.69 1.14 -25.35
CA ASN A 348 6.98 1.75 -25.04
C ASN A 348 7.57 1.21 -23.73
N ASN A 349 7.68 -0.12 -23.63
CA ASN A 349 8.23 -0.82 -22.45
C ASN A 349 7.59 -0.39 -21.10
N HIS A 350 6.29 -0.11 -21.10
CA HIS A 350 5.53 0.35 -19.93
C HIS A 350 5.92 1.73 -19.37
N HIS A 351 6.66 2.54 -20.12
CA HIS A 351 6.92 3.93 -19.75
C HIS A 351 5.60 4.72 -19.59
N ASP A 352 5.52 5.79 -18.80
CA ASP A 352 6.37 6.05 -17.65
C ASP A 352 5.79 5.37 -16.41
N MET A 353 4.48 5.53 -16.13
CA MET A 353 3.83 4.96 -14.93
C MET A 353 3.95 3.44 -14.76
N GLY A 354 4.15 2.66 -15.81
CA GLY A 354 4.26 1.19 -15.71
C GLY A 354 5.69 0.66 -15.47
N LEU A 355 6.71 1.52 -15.40
CA LEU A 355 8.11 1.17 -15.17
C LEU A 355 8.65 1.93 -13.95
N LEU A 356 9.10 1.24 -12.89
CA LEU A 356 9.51 1.87 -11.62
C LEU A 356 10.54 3.00 -11.81
N ALA A 357 11.56 2.76 -12.63
CA ALA A 357 12.63 3.72 -12.90
C ALA A 357 12.18 5.00 -13.62
N THR A 358 10.98 5.05 -14.20
CA THR A 358 10.48 6.25 -14.90
C THR A 358 9.11 6.74 -14.45
N ALA A 359 8.36 5.99 -13.64
CA ALA A 359 7.01 6.34 -13.20
C ALA A 359 6.86 7.76 -12.64
N ALA A 360 7.81 8.24 -11.85
CA ALA A 360 7.77 9.58 -11.26
C ALA A 360 8.03 10.74 -12.25
N LYS A 361 8.25 10.45 -13.55
CA LYS A 361 8.25 11.45 -14.62
C LYS A 361 6.83 11.87 -15.04
N ASP A 362 5.84 11.02 -14.81
CA ASP A 362 4.43 11.35 -15.04
C ASP A 362 3.91 12.17 -13.84
N PRO A 363 3.39 13.40 -14.03
CA PRO A 363 2.77 14.18 -12.95
C PRO A 363 1.63 13.45 -12.21
N ILE A 364 0.97 12.46 -12.81
CA ILE A 364 -0.07 11.65 -12.16
C ILE A 364 0.49 10.74 -11.05
N PHE A 365 1.78 10.40 -11.10
CA PHE A 365 2.47 9.61 -10.07
C PHE A 365 2.21 10.16 -8.68
N PHE A 366 2.42 11.47 -8.51
CA PHE A 366 2.27 12.16 -7.23
C PHE A 366 0.81 12.17 -6.75
N ALA A 367 -0.17 12.17 -7.67
CA ALA A 367 -1.58 12.05 -7.32
C ALA A 367 -1.98 10.60 -6.97
N HIS A 368 -1.43 9.60 -7.67
CA HIS A 368 -1.61 8.20 -7.32
C HIS A 368 -1.05 7.90 -5.93
N HIS A 369 0.21 8.25 -5.68
CA HIS A 369 0.90 8.06 -4.41
C HIS A 369 0.28 8.88 -3.28
N SER A 370 -0.25 10.08 -3.56
CA SER A 370 -1.06 10.84 -2.60
C SER A 370 -2.31 10.08 -2.14
N ASN A 371 -2.91 9.22 -2.99
CA ASN A 371 -4.00 8.35 -2.56
C ASN A 371 -3.52 7.09 -1.79
N VAL A 372 -2.35 6.55 -2.12
CA VAL A 372 -1.71 5.46 -1.35
C VAL A 372 -1.38 5.95 0.08
N ASP A 373 -0.83 7.15 0.20
CA ASP A 373 -0.58 7.86 1.46
C ASP A 373 -1.88 8.14 2.23
N ARG A 374 -2.98 8.48 1.53
CA ARG A 374 -4.33 8.61 2.10
C ARG A 374 -4.86 7.30 2.66
N MET A 375 -4.65 6.18 1.97
CA MET A 375 -5.10 4.87 2.43
C MET A 375 -4.40 4.44 3.73
N TRP A 376 -3.10 4.70 3.90
CA TRP A 376 -2.40 4.44 5.17
C TRP A 376 -3.00 5.27 6.32
N ASN A 377 -3.36 6.54 6.07
CA ASN A 377 -4.08 7.34 7.06
C ASN A 377 -5.46 6.73 7.39
N ILE A 378 -6.29 6.41 6.39
CA ILE A 378 -7.63 5.81 6.60
C ILE A 378 -7.54 4.49 7.39
N TRP A 379 -6.57 3.64 7.05
CA TRP A 379 -6.31 2.36 7.72
C TRP A 379 -6.07 2.55 9.22
N LYS A 380 -5.39 3.62 9.64
CA LYS A 380 -5.14 3.92 11.05
C LYS A 380 -6.27 4.67 11.76
N THR A 381 -6.93 5.60 11.08
CA THR A 381 -7.74 6.64 11.77
C THR A 381 -9.25 6.48 11.60
N GLU A 382 -9.73 5.83 10.54
CA GLU A 382 -11.17 5.64 10.30
C GLU A 382 -11.59 4.17 10.50
N LEU A 383 -10.68 3.21 10.35
CA LEU A 383 -10.92 1.77 10.63
C LEU A 383 -10.70 1.43 12.11
N LEU A 384 -11.57 1.94 12.98
CA LEU A 384 -11.47 1.86 14.45
C LEU A 384 -11.82 0.47 15.05
N ASP A 385 -11.24 -0.61 14.52
CA ASP A 385 -11.45 -1.98 15.00
C ASP A 385 -10.42 -2.49 16.01
N GLY A 386 -9.47 -1.63 16.40
CA GLY A 386 -8.45 -1.91 17.41
C GLY A 386 -7.30 -2.81 16.95
N ARG A 387 -7.30 -3.27 15.70
CA ARG A 387 -6.28 -4.21 15.18
C ARG A 387 -5.21 -3.55 14.31
N ARG A 388 -5.42 -2.30 13.90
CA ARG A 388 -4.57 -1.56 12.95
C ARG A 388 -3.70 -0.54 13.68
N PHE A 389 -2.39 -0.74 13.59
CA PHE A 389 -1.38 0.12 14.21
C PHE A 389 -0.10 0.07 13.38
N ASP A 390 0.70 1.14 13.42
CA ASP A 390 2.04 1.18 12.83
C ASP A 390 2.99 0.20 13.56
N HIS A 391 4.05 -0.28 12.89
CA HIS A 391 5.07 -1.08 13.58
C HIS A 391 5.68 -0.28 14.75
N LYS A 392 5.99 -0.98 15.85
CA LYS A 392 6.55 -0.38 17.07
C LYS A 392 8.06 -0.60 17.22
N SER A 393 8.68 -1.38 16.32
CA SER A 393 10.10 -1.70 16.39
C SER A 393 10.96 -0.48 16.12
N ASP A 394 12.02 -0.30 16.91
CA ASP A 394 13.02 0.75 16.67
C ASP A 394 13.68 0.58 15.29
N ASP A 395 13.78 -0.65 14.78
CA ASP A 395 14.28 -0.92 13.43
C ASP A 395 13.48 -0.24 12.33
N TRP A 396 12.16 -0.20 12.47
CA TRP A 396 11.31 0.54 11.55
C TRP A 396 11.27 2.03 11.90
N LEU A 397 11.08 2.39 13.17
CA LEU A 397 10.90 3.78 13.62
C LEU A 397 12.13 4.67 13.41
N GLU A 398 13.33 4.14 13.60
CA GLU A 398 14.60 4.83 13.41
C GLU A 398 15.18 4.67 11.99
N SER A 399 14.53 3.86 11.12
CA SER A 399 14.85 3.84 9.69
C SER A 399 14.75 5.25 9.10
N SER A 400 15.68 5.59 8.21
CA SER A 400 15.84 6.97 7.76
C SER A 400 16.24 7.11 6.29
N PHE A 401 15.90 8.28 5.74
CA PHE A 401 16.06 8.59 4.32
C PHE A 401 16.64 9.99 4.15
N PHE A 402 17.12 10.29 2.94
CA PHE A 402 17.61 11.61 2.56
C PHE A 402 16.79 12.22 1.42
N PHE A 403 16.43 13.49 1.59
CA PHE A 403 15.72 14.30 0.59
C PHE A 403 16.30 15.71 0.52
N TYR A 404 15.91 16.47 -0.50
CA TYR A 404 16.12 17.91 -0.56
C TYR A 404 14.84 18.66 -0.16
N ASP A 405 14.97 19.68 0.69
CA ASP A 405 13.87 20.58 1.03
C ASP A 405 13.62 21.66 -0.06
N GLU A 406 12.56 22.44 0.11
CA GLU A 406 12.19 23.54 -0.79
C GLU A 406 13.23 24.68 -0.88
N ASN A 407 14.18 24.69 0.06
CA ASN A 407 15.25 25.66 0.21
C ASN A 407 16.63 25.11 -0.24
N LYS A 408 16.67 23.92 -0.84
CA LYS A 408 17.89 23.19 -1.26
C LYS A 408 18.78 22.70 -0.11
N ASN A 409 18.28 22.59 1.12
CA ASN A 409 18.99 21.85 2.17
C ASN A 409 18.87 20.35 1.89
N TYR A 410 19.98 19.62 1.94
CA TYR A 410 19.96 18.16 1.98
C TYR A 410 19.70 17.70 3.42
N VAL A 411 18.61 16.96 3.63
CA VAL A 411 18.06 16.68 4.96
C VAL A 411 17.81 15.20 5.19
N ARG A 412 18.09 14.73 6.41
CA ARG A 412 17.76 13.39 6.90
C ARG A 412 16.41 13.41 7.60
N VAL A 413 15.56 12.45 7.27
CA VAL A 413 14.25 12.22 7.89
C VAL A 413 14.15 10.81 8.45
N LYS A 414 13.26 10.58 9.43
CA LYS A 414 13.01 9.26 10.03
C LYS A 414 11.55 8.84 9.85
N VAL A 415 11.30 7.53 9.90
CA VAL A 415 9.95 6.94 9.81
C VAL A 415 9.05 7.42 10.96
N LYS A 416 9.54 7.42 12.21
CA LYS A 416 8.77 7.85 13.38
C LYS A 416 8.21 9.27 13.29
N ASP A 417 8.87 10.14 12.52
CA ASP A 417 8.50 11.55 12.38
C ASP A 417 7.40 11.75 11.31
N CYS A 418 7.05 10.74 10.50
CA CYS A 418 5.97 10.83 9.50
C CYS A 418 4.71 10.00 9.80
N LEU A 419 4.59 9.41 11.00
CA LEU A 419 3.43 8.57 11.33
C LEU A 419 2.08 9.31 11.30
N ASP A 420 2.09 10.61 11.58
CA ASP A 420 0.91 11.48 11.68
C ASP A 420 1.03 12.65 10.69
N SER A 421 0.23 12.63 9.61
CA SER A 421 0.27 13.68 8.58
C SER A 421 -0.09 15.07 9.13
N LYS A 422 -0.90 15.16 10.19
CA LYS A 422 -1.29 16.44 10.79
C LYS A 422 -0.10 17.11 11.47
N LYS A 423 0.76 16.33 12.14
CA LYS A 423 2.07 16.80 12.62
C LYS A 423 2.99 17.22 11.47
N MET A 424 2.85 16.62 10.29
CA MET A 424 3.48 17.09 9.05
C MET A 424 2.75 18.27 8.39
N GLY A 425 1.73 18.86 9.02
CA GLY A 425 1.01 20.01 8.47
C GLY A 425 0.20 19.72 7.20
N TYR A 426 -0.31 18.49 7.03
CA TYR A 426 -1.29 18.18 5.99
C TYR A 426 -2.34 17.12 6.39
N ASP A 427 -3.50 17.17 5.73
CA ASP A 427 -4.58 16.18 5.81
C ASP A 427 -5.27 16.08 4.44
N TYR A 428 -6.31 15.25 4.32
CA TYR A 428 -7.03 14.99 3.08
C TYR A 428 -8.43 15.59 3.11
N GLN A 429 -8.93 16.01 1.94
CA GLN A 429 -10.35 16.30 1.75
C GLN A 429 -11.16 15.05 2.10
N ARG A 430 -12.12 15.18 3.02
CA ARG A 430 -13.09 14.11 3.30
C ARG A 430 -13.99 13.92 2.08
N VAL A 431 -14.04 12.68 1.60
CA VAL A 431 -14.88 12.17 0.52
C VAL A 431 -15.41 10.81 0.94
N ASP A 432 -16.52 10.38 0.36
CA ASP A 432 -17.15 9.10 0.72
C ASP A 432 -16.23 7.90 0.44
N LEU A 433 -16.31 6.91 1.34
CA LEU A 433 -15.57 5.65 1.28
C LEU A 433 -16.52 4.46 0.94
N PRO A 434 -17.08 4.39 -0.28
CA PRO A 434 -18.10 3.40 -0.64
C PRO A 434 -17.60 1.95 -0.54
N TRP A 435 -16.29 1.73 -0.56
CA TRP A 435 -15.65 0.42 -0.41
C TRP A 435 -15.71 -0.15 1.02
N LEU A 436 -16.01 0.65 2.06
CA LEU A 436 -16.07 0.13 3.44
C LEU A 436 -17.09 -1.01 3.62
N LEU A 437 -18.18 -1.00 2.84
CA LEU A 437 -19.22 -2.03 2.85
C LEU A 437 -19.07 -3.04 1.72
N ALA A 438 -18.05 -2.92 0.86
CA ALA A 438 -17.92 -3.80 -0.31
C ALA A 438 -17.62 -5.26 0.06
N GLY A 439 -17.17 -5.54 1.29
CA GLY A 439 -17.09 -6.89 1.83
C GLY A 439 -18.43 -7.64 1.85
N GLU A 440 -19.56 -6.92 1.96
CA GLU A 440 -20.92 -7.52 1.91
C GLU A 440 -21.34 -7.91 0.47
N LEU A 441 -20.59 -7.46 -0.54
CA LEU A 441 -20.81 -7.79 -1.95
C LEU A 441 -20.03 -9.04 -2.40
N ILE A 442 -19.11 -9.54 -1.56
CA ILE A 442 -18.39 -10.78 -1.82
C ILE A 442 -19.35 -11.96 -1.70
N LYS A 443 -19.45 -12.74 -2.77
CA LYS A 443 -20.29 -13.93 -2.86
C LYS A 443 -19.67 -15.03 -1.99
N PRO A 444 -20.43 -15.66 -1.07
CA PRO A 444 -19.93 -16.82 -0.34
C PRO A 444 -19.78 -18.03 -1.27
N LYS A 445 -18.89 -18.96 -0.91
CA LYS A 445 -18.68 -20.22 -1.62
C LYS A 445 -20.02 -20.89 -1.94
N LYS A 446 -20.20 -21.31 -3.20
CA LYS A 446 -21.48 -21.83 -3.74
C LYS A 446 -22.04 -23.10 -3.08
N GLU A 447 -21.39 -23.67 -2.07
CA GLU A 447 -21.70 -24.97 -1.46
C GLU A 447 -22.42 -24.94 -0.10
N ILE A 448 -22.75 -23.76 0.47
CA ILE A 448 -23.44 -23.71 1.78
C ILE A 448 -24.88 -24.28 1.73
N ILE A 449 -25.43 -24.53 0.53
CA ILE A 449 -26.75 -25.13 0.33
C ILE A 449 -26.63 -26.59 -0.14
N LEU A 450 -26.88 -27.49 0.81
CA LEU A 450 -27.01 -28.95 0.73
C LEU A 450 -25.74 -29.81 0.64
N LEU A 451 -25.63 -30.65 1.69
CA LEU A 451 -24.93 -31.92 1.85
C LEU A 451 -23.48 -31.89 2.38
N ARG A 452 -23.35 -32.51 3.56
CA ARG A 452 -22.11 -33.02 4.15
C ARG A 452 -21.57 -34.24 3.37
N SER A 453 -21.44 -34.15 2.06
CA SER A 453 -20.42 -34.93 1.35
C SER A 453 -19.10 -34.25 1.64
N LYS A 454 -18.15 -34.96 2.25
CA LYS A 454 -16.75 -34.52 2.22
C LYS A 454 -16.39 -34.29 0.74
N PRO A 455 -15.69 -33.20 0.39
CA PRO A 455 -15.01 -33.15 -0.90
C PRO A 455 -14.15 -34.41 -1.05
N GLU A 456 -14.08 -34.97 -2.26
CA GLU A 456 -13.18 -36.09 -2.51
C GLU A 456 -11.73 -35.63 -2.29
N ALA A 457 -11.17 -35.94 -1.11
CA ALA A 457 -9.89 -35.45 -0.65
C ALA A 457 -8.67 -36.11 -1.36
N SER A 458 -8.82 -36.48 -2.64
CA SER A 458 -7.95 -37.48 -3.29
C SER A 458 -7.81 -37.41 -4.82
N THR A 459 -7.91 -36.23 -5.46
CA THR A 459 -7.73 -36.12 -6.95
C THR A 459 -6.68 -35.11 -7.43
N PHE A 460 -6.42 -34.02 -6.71
CA PHE A 460 -5.37 -33.07 -7.12
C PHE A 460 -3.96 -33.66 -6.92
N LYS A 461 -3.12 -33.54 -7.96
CA LYS A 461 -1.73 -33.98 -7.93
C LYS A 461 -0.89 -33.05 -7.05
N THR A 462 0.16 -33.59 -6.44
CA THR A 462 1.23 -32.77 -5.86
C THR A 462 2.03 -32.13 -6.99
N LEU A 463 2.24 -30.81 -6.96
CA LEU A 463 3.09 -30.13 -7.93
C LEU A 463 4.52 -30.66 -7.90
N GLN A 464 5.11 -30.85 -9.07
CA GLN A 464 6.54 -31.10 -9.20
C GLN A 464 7.26 -29.76 -9.23
N LEU A 465 7.92 -29.42 -8.13
CA LEU A 465 8.62 -28.16 -7.95
C LEU A 465 10.13 -28.33 -8.22
N PRO A 466 10.82 -27.33 -8.80
CA PRO A 466 10.30 -26.03 -9.23
C PRO A 466 9.44 -26.12 -10.51
N LEU A 467 8.40 -25.30 -10.59
CA LEU A 467 7.36 -25.34 -11.62
C LEU A 467 7.26 -24.00 -12.36
N PRO A 468 7.57 -23.91 -13.66
CA PRO A 468 7.17 -22.78 -14.50
C PRO A 468 5.65 -22.70 -14.59
N LEU A 469 5.06 -21.58 -14.18
CA LEU A 469 3.62 -21.36 -14.13
C LEU A 469 3.10 -20.89 -15.51
N GLU A 470 3.08 -21.80 -16.48
CA GLU A 470 2.61 -21.55 -17.84
C GLU A 470 1.08 -21.72 -18.00
N SER A 471 0.41 -22.34 -17.03
CA SER A 471 -1.04 -22.57 -17.05
C SER A 471 -1.63 -22.60 -15.62
N ILE A 472 -2.96 -22.76 -15.50
CA ILE A 472 -3.63 -22.85 -14.20
C ILE A 472 -3.28 -24.16 -13.51
N GLU A 473 -2.57 -24.07 -12.39
CA GLU A 473 -2.07 -25.22 -11.63
C GLU A 473 -2.77 -25.36 -10.28
N ARG A 474 -3.07 -26.59 -9.87
CA ARG A 474 -3.88 -26.88 -8.67
C ARG A 474 -3.23 -27.94 -7.79
N THR A 475 -3.17 -27.70 -6.48
CA THR A 475 -2.57 -28.66 -5.54
C THR A 475 -3.17 -28.58 -4.15
N ASN A 476 -3.17 -29.72 -3.45
CA ASN A 476 -3.54 -29.78 -2.03
C ASN A 476 -2.33 -29.41 -1.16
N VAL A 477 -2.47 -28.36 -0.36
CA VAL A 477 -1.45 -27.88 0.58
C VAL A 477 -1.84 -28.30 2.00
N LYS A 478 -0.95 -29.03 2.68
CA LYS A 478 -1.19 -29.49 4.05
C LYS A 478 -1.15 -28.32 5.02
N ARG A 479 -2.05 -28.34 6.00
CA ARG A 479 -2.08 -27.36 7.08
C ARG A 479 -1.18 -27.82 8.25
N PRO A 480 -0.39 -26.93 8.85
CA PRO A 480 0.40 -27.24 10.04
C PRO A 480 -0.53 -27.51 11.24
N LYS A 481 -0.20 -28.50 12.05
CA LYS A 481 -0.96 -28.81 13.28
C LYS A 481 -0.60 -27.81 14.40
N PRO A 482 -1.49 -27.59 15.38
CA PRO A 482 -1.17 -26.86 16.62
C PRO A 482 0.05 -27.46 17.33
N ARG A 483 0.73 -26.67 18.16
CA ARG A 483 1.95 -27.11 18.88
C ARG A 483 1.60 -28.11 19.98
N SER A 484 0.39 -28.04 20.54
CA SER A 484 -0.15 -28.93 21.55
C SER A 484 -1.54 -29.45 21.15
N ARG A 485 -1.81 -30.72 21.47
CA ARG A 485 -3.16 -31.32 21.30
C ARG A 485 -4.16 -30.81 22.35
N ASN A 486 -3.68 -30.13 23.38
CA ASN A 486 -4.46 -29.57 24.47
C ASN A 486 -4.41 -28.03 24.50
N GLU A 487 -3.93 -27.38 23.43
CA GLU A 487 -4.01 -25.92 23.30
C GLU A 487 -5.48 -25.48 23.38
N ASN A 488 -5.80 -24.63 24.35
CA ASN A 488 -7.15 -24.08 24.49
C ASN A 488 -7.42 -23.06 23.37
N GLU A 489 -8.69 -22.72 23.10
CA GLU A 489 -9.01 -21.72 22.06
C GLU A 489 -8.44 -20.32 22.36
N GLU A 490 -8.10 -20.05 23.63
CA GLU A 490 -7.38 -18.85 24.10
C GLU A 490 -5.87 -18.88 23.78
N GLU A 491 -5.25 -20.05 23.60
CA GLU A 491 -3.83 -20.20 23.23
C GLU A 491 -3.60 -20.19 21.70
N GLU A 492 -4.67 -20.35 20.90
CA GLU A 492 -4.65 -20.05 19.45
C GLU A 492 -4.97 -18.57 19.14
N GLU A 493 -5.30 -17.74 20.14
CA GLU A 493 -5.66 -16.33 19.92
C GLU A 493 -4.44 -15.52 19.43
N GLY A 494 -4.56 -14.95 18.22
CA GLY A 494 -3.48 -14.22 17.55
C GLY A 494 -2.58 -15.05 16.63
N VAL A 495 -2.75 -16.38 16.57
CA VAL A 495 -2.01 -17.23 15.62
C VAL A 495 -2.57 -17.09 14.21
N GLU A 496 -1.74 -16.68 13.25
CA GLU A 496 -2.12 -16.52 11.84
C GLU A 496 -1.64 -17.71 11.00
N GLU A 497 -2.56 -18.41 10.34
CA GLU A 497 -2.23 -19.36 9.27
C GLU A 497 -1.93 -18.60 7.98
N VAL A 498 -0.70 -18.72 7.45
CA VAL A 498 -0.20 -17.96 6.30
C VAL A 498 0.20 -18.91 5.18
N LEU A 499 -0.38 -18.75 4.00
CA LEU A 499 0.10 -19.37 2.77
C LEU A 499 1.33 -18.61 2.28
N VAL A 500 2.44 -19.32 2.06
CA VAL A 500 3.69 -18.78 1.54
C VAL A 500 4.01 -19.47 0.22
N ILE A 501 4.15 -18.66 -0.83
CA ILE A 501 4.50 -19.10 -2.19
C ILE A 501 5.84 -18.46 -2.52
N ASP A 502 6.91 -19.25 -2.56
CA ASP A 502 8.23 -18.75 -2.96
C ASP A 502 8.34 -18.83 -4.49
N VAL A 503 8.72 -17.73 -5.14
CA VAL A 503 8.77 -17.58 -6.60
C VAL A 503 10.12 -17.05 -7.08
N GLU A 504 10.45 -17.39 -8.32
CA GLU A 504 11.65 -16.92 -9.04
C GLU A 504 11.21 -16.44 -10.43
N TYR A 505 11.50 -15.19 -10.77
CA TYR A 505 11.06 -14.54 -12.01
C TYR A 505 12.13 -13.55 -12.51
N ASP A 506 12.05 -13.13 -13.77
CA ASP A 506 12.90 -12.07 -14.31
C ASP A 506 12.26 -10.71 -14.00
N SER A 507 12.94 -9.88 -13.19
CA SER A 507 12.39 -8.61 -12.72
C SER A 507 12.27 -7.54 -13.78
N THR A 508 12.80 -7.70 -15.00
CA THR A 508 12.53 -6.73 -16.08
C THR A 508 11.17 -6.94 -16.74
N ASP A 509 10.38 -7.88 -16.24
CA ASP A 509 9.02 -8.15 -16.69
C ASP A 509 8.03 -7.90 -15.54
N GLY A 510 6.88 -7.35 -15.88
CA GLY A 510 5.79 -7.17 -14.92
C GLY A 510 4.96 -8.44 -14.90
N VAL A 511 4.90 -9.09 -13.74
CA VAL A 511 4.28 -10.40 -13.55
C VAL A 511 2.96 -10.26 -12.82
N ARG A 512 1.97 -11.06 -13.21
CA ARG A 512 0.80 -11.34 -12.36
C ARG A 512 0.37 -12.80 -12.39
N PHE A 513 0.13 -13.35 -11.21
CA PHE A 513 -0.71 -14.54 -11.03
C PHE A 513 -1.66 -14.36 -9.83
N ASP A 514 -2.84 -14.95 -9.93
CA ASP A 514 -3.85 -14.94 -8.90
C ASP A 514 -3.85 -16.26 -8.10
N VAL A 515 -4.22 -16.15 -6.82
CA VAL A 515 -4.26 -17.27 -5.88
C VAL A 515 -5.68 -17.48 -5.40
N ILE A 516 -6.20 -18.70 -5.58
CA ILE A 516 -7.58 -19.06 -5.25
C ILE A 516 -7.56 -20.26 -4.30
N ILE A 517 -8.37 -20.23 -3.24
CA ILE A 517 -8.46 -21.26 -2.20
C ILE A 517 -9.76 -22.06 -2.35
N ASN A 518 -9.64 -23.38 -2.31
CA ASN A 518 -10.75 -24.33 -2.40
C ASN A 518 -11.63 -24.18 -3.65
N ASP A 519 -11.03 -23.74 -4.76
CA ASP A 519 -11.58 -23.86 -6.11
C ASP A 519 -11.92 -25.32 -6.43
N GLN A 520 -13.09 -25.54 -7.04
CA GLN A 520 -13.56 -26.84 -7.52
C GLN A 520 -13.37 -27.04 -9.04
N GLY A 521 -13.00 -25.97 -9.78
CA GLY A 521 -12.72 -25.99 -11.22
C GLY A 521 -13.90 -25.62 -12.12
N ASP A 522 -15.09 -25.36 -11.55
CA ASP A 522 -16.34 -25.22 -12.31
C ASP A 522 -16.64 -23.80 -12.85
N ASN A 523 -15.90 -22.77 -12.44
CA ASN A 523 -16.16 -21.37 -12.83
C ASN A 523 -14.87 -20.55 -12.93
N GLU A 524 -14.90 -19.44 -13.68
CA GLU A 524 -13.96 -18.34 -13.48
C GLU A 524 -14.22 -17.72 -12.10
N ILE A 525 -13.19 -17.62 -11.27
CA ILE A 525 -13.23 -17.07 -9.91
C ILE A 525 -12.48 -15.75 -9.92
N GLY A 526 -13.13 -14.68 -9.47
CA GLY A 526 -12.55 -13.34 -9.43
C GLY A 526 -12.73 -12.65 -8.07
N PRO A 527 -12.43 -11.36 -7.97
CA PRO A 527 -12.45 -10.62 -6.70
C PRO A 527 -13.79 -10.65 -5.97
N GLN A 528 -14.90 -10.85 -6.68
CA GLN A 528 -16.25 -10.92 -6.09
C GLN A 528 -16.53 -12.25 -5.38
N ASP A 529 -15.68 -13.26 -5.47
CA ASP A 529 -15.94 -14.60 -4.97
C ASP A 529 -15.06 -14.90 -3.75
N SER A 530 -15.63 -15.50 -2.70
CA SER A 530 -14.94 -15.71 -1.41
C SER A 530 -13.64 -16.53 -1.52
N GLU A 531 -13.54 -17.36 -2.54
CA GLU A 531 -12.44 -18.25 -2.89
C GLU A 531 -11.18 -17.47 -3.33
N PHE A 532 -11.32 -16.27 -3.90
CA PHE A 532 -10.20 -15.44 -4.36
C PHE A 532 -9.39 -14.89 -3.18
N ALA A 533 -8.11 -15.27 -3.07
CA ALA A 533 -7.25 -14.93 -1.93
C ALA A 533 -6.46 -13.63 -2.15
N GLY A 534 -5.98 -13.41 -3.37
CA GLY A 534 -5.18 -12.25 -3.75
C GLY A 534 -4.39 -12.48 -5.02
N SER A 535 -3.64 -11.46 -5.42
CA SER A 535 -2.79 -11.45 -6.63
C SER A 535 -1.36 -11.17 -6.23
N PHE A 536 -0.41 -11.94 -6.75
CA PHE A 536 0.99 -11.50 -6.81
C PHE A 536 1.10 -10.58 -8.03
N VAL A 537 1.55 -9.33 -7.85
CA VAL A 537 1.66 -8.32 -8.93
C VAL A 537 2.99 -7.59 -8.79
N THR A 538 3.82 -7.64 -9.84
CA THR A 538 5.08 -6.88 -9.90
C THR A 538 5.07 -5.88 -11.03
N LEU A 539 5.80 -4.79 -10.83
CA LEU A 539 6.19 -3.88 -11.91
C LEU A 539 7.55 -4.32 -12.48
N PRO A 540 7.81 -4.08 -13.77
CA PRO A 540 9.15 -4.27 -14.33
C PRO A 540 10.14 -3.28 -13.69
N HIS A 541 11.33 -3.78 -13.42
CA HIS A 541 12.54 -3.05 -13.07
C HIS A 541 13.34 -2.79 -14.35
N SER A 542 14.18 -1.76 -14.36
CA SER A 542 15.15 -1.60 -15.46
C SER A 542 16.14 -2.78 -15.52
N PRO A 543 16.63 -3.20 -16.71
CA PRO A 543 17.60 -4.30 -16.84
C PRO A 543 18.97 -3.99 -16.24
N HIS A 544 19.49 -4.85 -15.36
CA HIS A 544 20.80 -4.67 -14.73
C HIS A 544 21.93 -5.07 -15.69
N VAL A 545 22.72 -4.09 -16.13
CA VAL A 545 23.91 -4.34 -16.94
C VAL A 545 24.92 -5.15 -16.12
N ASN A 546 25.36 -6.29 -16.65
CA ASN A 546 26.32 -7.25 -16.06
C ASN A 546 25.81 -8.17 -14.92
N HIS A 547 24.50 -8.20 -14.62
CA HIS A 547 23.92 -9.16 -13.68
C HIS A 547 22.74 -9.92 -14.31
N ASN A 548 22.36 -11.06 -13.73
CA ASN A 548 21.10 -11.71 -14.09
C ASN A 548 19.94 -11.00 -13.39
N ASN A 549 18.88 -10.66 -14.14
CA ASN A 549 17.69 -10.01 -13.58
C ASN A 549 16.76 -10.97 -12.82
N ILE A 550 17.26 -12.16 -12.45
CA ILE A 550 16.47 -13.18 -11.77
C ILE A 550 16.30 -12.79 -10.30
N THR A 551 15.05 -12.51 -9.94
CA THR A 551 14.63 -12.08 -8.61
C THR A 551 13.90 -13.21 -7.91
N ARG A 552 14.09 -13.32 -6.59
CA ARG A 552 13.35 -14.24 -5.73
C ARG A 552 12.45 -13.48 -4.77
N ALA A 553 11.21 -13.92 -4.69
CA ALA A 553 10.17 -13.34 -3.84
C ALA A 553 9.47 -14.42 -3.03
N SER A 554 8.88 -14.03 -1.90
CA SER A 554 7.99 -14.89 -1.10
C SER A 554 6.65 -14.19 -0.98
N PHE A 555 5.66 -14.60 -1.77
CA PHE A 555 4.30 -14.07 -1.64
C PHE A 555 3.63 -14.72 -0.44
N LYS A 556 3.28 -13.90 0.57
CA LYS A 556 2.59 -14.36 1.79
C LYS A 556 1.15 -13.87 1.76
N LEU A 557 0.22 -14.78 2.02
CA LEU A 557 -1.22 -14.51 2.12
C LEU A 557 -1.69 -14.99 3.50
N PRO A 558 -2.06 -14.10 4.43
CA PRO A 558 -2.77 -14.50 5.65
C PRO A 558 -4.11 -15.15 5.28
N LEU A 559 -4.41 -16.28 5.91
CA LEU A 559 -5.53 -17.14 5.55
C LEU A 559 -6.54 -17.33 6.70
N THR A 560 -6.25 -16.94 7.95
CA THR A 560 -7.07 -17.32 9.11
C THR A 560 -8.54 -16.90 8.98
N TYR A 561 -8.77 -15.65 8.59
CA TYR A 561 -10.13 -15.15 8.30
C TYR A 561 -10.70 -15.75 7.01
N LYS A 562 -9.88 -15.90 5.96
CA LYS A 562 -10.29 -16.48 4.66
C LYS A 562 -10.79 -17.93 4.80
N LEU A 563 -10.10 -18.75 5.58
CA LEU A 563 -10.46 -20.14 5.87
C LEU A 563 -11.77 -20.22 6.65
N LYS A 564 -11.96 -19.32 7.62
CA LYS A 564 -13.23 -19.19 8.35
C LYS A 564 -14.39 -18.81 7.44
N ASP A 565 -14.20 -17.85 6.55
CA ASP A 565 -15.22 -17.40 5.59
C ASP A 565 -15.57 -18.50 4.56
N LEU A 566 -14.59 -19.33 4.20
CA LEU A 566 -14.76 -20.53 3.36
C LEU A 566 -15.29 -21.76 4.11
N GLY A 567 -15.58 -21.66 5.40
CA GLY A 567 -16.10 -22.76 6.22
C GLY A 567 -15.10 -23.89 6.50
N VAL A 568 -13.79 -23.66 6.30
CA VAL A 568 -12.73 -24.63 6.61
C VAL A 568 -12.58 -24.77 8.12
N THR A 569 -12.52 -26.00 8.60
CA THR A 569 -12.58 -26.35 10.01
C THR A 569 -11.23 -26.85 10.55
N LYS A 570 -11.20 -27.21 11.84
CA LYS A 570 -10.01 -27.83 12.48
C LYS A 570 -9.75 -29.25 11.96
N ASP A 571 -10.77 -29.91 11.41
CA ASP A 571 -10.70 -31.30 10.91
C ASP A 571 -10.16 -31.41 9.47
N ASP A 572 -10.01 -30.28 8.78
CA ASP A 572 -9.50 -30.21 7.41
C ASP A 572 -7.96 -30.13 7.41
N ASP A 573 -7.29 -31.30 7.34
CA ASP A 573 -5.81 -31.44 7.33
C ASP A 573 -5.11 -30.75 6.11
N SER A 574 -5.85 -30.32 5.09
CA SER A 574 -5.34 -29.63 3.90
C SER A 574 -6.39 -28.76 3.20
N ILE A 575 -5.95 -27.79 2.40
CA ILE A 575 -6.78 -27.00 1.48
C ILE A 575 -6.31 -27.17 0.04
N SER A 576 -7.20 -26.94 -0.93
CA SER A 576 -6.79 -26.80 -2.33
C SER A 576 -6.33 -25.37 -2.59
N VAL A 577 -5.20 -25.22 -3.27
CA VAL A 577 -4.65 -23.94 -3.74
C VAL A 577 -4.52 -24.01 -5.26
N THR A 578 -5.14 -23.04 -5.93
CA THR A 578 -5.02 -22.82 -7.37
C THR A 578 -4.14 -21.61 -7.62
N LEU A 579 -3.17 -21.74 -8.51
CA LEU A 579 -2.30 -20.69 -9.01
C LEU A 579 -2.69 -20.42 -10.47
N ALA A 580 -3.20 -19.23 -10.76
CA ALA A 580 -3.69 -18.86 -12.08
C ALA A 580 -2.79 -17.76 -12.68
N PRO A 581 -1.88 -18.06 -13.63
CA PRO A 581 -1.10 -17.03 -14.31
C PRO A 581 -2.04 -16.13 -15.12
N ILE A 582 -1.83 -14.81 -15.03
CA ILE A 582 -2.63 -13.80 -15.73
C ILE A 582 -1.79 -13.15 -16.82
N TYR A 583 -0.59 -12.64 -16.48
CA TYR A 583 0.35 -12.08 -17.45
C TYR A 583 1.81 -12.20 -16.99
N GLY A 584 2.70 -12.13 -17.98
CA GLY A 584 4.15 -12.22 -17.85
C GLY A 584 4.70 -12.75 -19.17
N ASP A 585 5.50 -11.95 -19.87
CA ASP A 585 6.14 -12.35 -21.12
C ASP A 585 7.27 -13.37 -20.89
N LYS A 586 7.75 -13.47 -19.64
CA LYS A 586 8.80 -14.40 -19.20
C LYS A 586 8.25 -15.40 -18.15
N PRO A 587 8.72 -16.66 -18.14
CA PRO A 587 8.21 -17.66 -17.21
C PRO A 587 8.44 -17.32 -15.73
N VAL A 588 7.39 -17.43 -14.94
CA VAL A 588 7.42 -17.30 -13.47
C VAL A 588 7.53 -18.69 -12.88
N THR A 589 8.57 -18.95 -12.07
CA THR A 589 8.83 -20.28 -11.53
C THR A 589 8.44 -20.35 -10.06
N ILE A 590 7.43 -21.14 -9.73
CA ILE A 590 7.05 -21.49 -8.36
C ILE A 590 8.11 -22.43 -7.79
N LYS A 591 8.72 -22.05 -6.67
CA LYS A 591 9.79 -22.79 -5.99
C LYS A 591 9.27 -23.60 -4.81
N ASP A 592 8.30 -23.06 -4.06
CA ASP A 592 7.65 -23.73 -2.94
C ASP A 592 6.24 -23.17 -2.67
N VAL A 593 5.35 -24.01 -2.13
CA VAL A 593 3.98 -23.65 -1.72
C VAL A 593 3.65 -24.34 -0.40
N ARG A 594 3.53 -23.58 0.68
CA ARG A 594 3.36 -24.11 2.05
C ARG A 594 2.49 -23.22 2.92
N ILE A 595 1.85 -23.80 3.93
CA ILE A 595 1.17 -23.04 4.99
C ILE A 595 2.03 -23.07 6.26
N LYS A 596 2.22 -21.91 6.88
CA LYS A 596 2.89 -21.76 8.19
C LYS A 596 1.91 -21.20 9.21
N ARG A 597 2.14 -21.49 10.49
CA ARG A 597 1.55 -20.74 11.61
C ARG A 597 2.54 -19.69 12.06
N VAL A 598 2.17 -18.42 11.95
CA VAL A 598 2.88 -17.29 12.53
C VAL A 598 2.25 -17.02 13.90
N TYR A 599 3.08 -17.07 14.93
CA TYR A 599 2.65 -16.77 16.30
C TYR A 599 2.95 -15.28 16.56
N PRO A 600 2.13 -14.59 17.37
CA PRO A 600 2.47 -13.23 17.79
C PRO A 600 3.81 -13.26 18.53
N GLU A 601 4.62 -12.22 18.33
CA GLU A 601 5.80 -12.01 19.16
C GLU A 601 5.33 -11.79 20.61
N VAL A 602 5.87 -12.59 21.53
CA VAL A 602 5.63 -12.41 22.95
C VAL A 602 6.60 -11.33 23.40
N ASP A 603 6.08 -10.14 23.69
CA ASP A 603 6.83 -9.10 24.39
C ASP A 603 7.26 -9.66 25.76
N ASP A 604 8.54 -9.98 25.93
CA ASP A 604 9.13 -10.32 27.24
C ASP A 604 9.19 -9.03 28.10
N GLU A 605 8.17 -8.81 28.95
CA GLU A 605 8.10 -7.70 29.94
C GLU A 605 9.19 -7.76 31.05
#